data_AF-A0A558GJT2-F1
#
_entry.id   AF-A0A558GJT2-F1
#
_cell.length_a   1.000
_cell.length_b   1.000
_cell.length_c   1.000
_cell.angle_alpha   90.00
_cell.angle_beta   90.00
_cell.angle_gamma   90.00
#
_symmetry.space_group_name_H-M   'P 1'
#
loop_
_entity.id
_entity.type
_entity.pdbx_description
1 polymer ?
#
loop_
_entity_poly.entity_id
_entity_poly.type
_entity_poly.pdbx_seq_one_letter_code
_entity_poly.pdbx_strand_id
1 'polypeptide(L)'
;MNNLREAHRRLVAACSERSWREDPEDPNKPETIQAMQIALNLPKQDTPTRTEVLEAAARGVVKLCLDDRAGQDGAFAEALGQWYGHRIRKVARRARNKAWRDVQALPGVTVNDRARVFVPSAVQDVHPLVAKLQIGHTDLPQDEPGPALADAPVIYIDSSLAMSAGKAAAQVGHGSMLLAAAMSFKEVEDWAARDFSLSVRELGTADFAAACARPGAVVVHDAGFTEVAPDSATVCALRRP
;
A
#
# COMPACT_ATOMS: atom_id res chain seq x y z
N MET A 1 16.69 12.19 -17.64
CA MET A 1 16.78 11.47 -16.35
C MET A 1 15.94 10.20 -16.47
N ASN A 2 16.35 9.09 -15.85
CA ASN A 2 15.51 7.89 -15.80
C ASN A 2 14.25 8.22 -14.96
N ASN A 3 13.05 8.06 -15.52
CA ASN A 3 11.79 8.40 -14.84
C ASN A 3 11.65 7.63 -13.51
N LEU A 4 11.99 6.34 -13.49
CA LEU A 4 12.01 5.54 -12.26
C LEU A 4 12.92 6.15 -11.17
N ARG A 5 14.06 6.73 -11.57
CA ARG A 5 14.98 7.38 -10.62
C ARG A 5 14.40 8.64 -10.03
N GLU A 6 13.72 9.44 -10.85
CA GLU A 6 13.06 10.65 -10.38
C GLU A 6 11.85 10.32 -9.49
N ALA A 7 11.05 9.32 -9.86
CA ALA A 7 9.97 8.79 -9.02
C ALA A 7 10.50 8.32 -7.66
N HIS A 8 11.59 7.54 -7.66
CA HIS A 8 12.24 7.08 -6.42
C HIS A 8 12.75 8.26 -5.58
N ARG A 9 13.40 9.26 -6.19
CA ARG A 9 13.86 10.46 -5.49
C ARG A 9 12.71 11.22 -4.81
N ARG A 10 11.60 11.41 -5.52
CA ARG A 10 10.39 12.07 -4.98
C ARG A 10 9.77 11.27 -3.83
N LEU A 11 9.71 9.95 -3.96
CA LEU A 11 9.24 9.05 -2.90
C LEU A 11 10.14 9.13 -1.65
N VAL A 12 11.47 9.11 -1.82
CA VAL A 12 12.42 9.23 -0.71
C VAL A 12 12.19 10.54 0.04
N ALA A 13 12.15 11.67 -0.68
CA ALA A 13 11.91 12.99 -0.08
C ALA A 13 10.60 13.04 0.71
N ALA A 14 9.52 12.46 0.17
CA ALA A 14 8.23 12.38 0.83
C ALA A 14 8.26 11.58 2.16
N CYS A 15 9.14 10.58 2.27
CA CYS A 15 9.22 9.71 3.44
C CYS A 15 10.28 10.13 4.48
N SER A 16 11.36 10.82 4.08
CA SER A 16 12.48 11.14 4.97
C SER A 16 12.42 12.51 5.64
N GLU A 17 11.74 13.48 5.03
CA GLU A 17 11.87 14.89 5.43
C GLU A 17 10.76 15.38 6.38
N ARG A 18 9.86 14.51 6.85
CA ARG A 18 8.57 14.95 7.41
C ARG A 18 8.29 14.51 8.85
N SER A 19 7.89 15.49 9.66
CA SER A 19 7.17 15.27 10.93
C SER A 19 5.67 15.31 10.65
N TRP A 20 5.01 14.15 10.71
CA TRP A 20 3.55 14.00 10.57
C TRP A 20 2.73 14.73 11.66
N ARG A 21 3.40 15.32 12.65
CA ARG A 21 2.77 16.12 13.71
C ARG A 21 2.40 17.54 13.25
N GLU A 22 2.99 18.03 12.17
CA GLU A 22 2.75 19.38 11.62
C GLU A 22 1.96 19.30 10.30
N ASP A 23 1.10 18.29 10.15
CA ASP A 23 0.38 18.03 8.91
C ASP A 23 -0.72 19.08 8.64
N PRO A 24 -0.78 19.71 7.45
CA PRO A 24 -1.79 20.71 7.10
C PRO A 24 -3.20 20.13 6.86
N GLU A 25 -3.54 18.97 7.44
CA GLU A 25 -4.92 18.46 7.41
C GLU A 25 -5.84 19.36 8.24
N ASP A 26 -6.78 20.01 7.57
CA ASP A 26 -7.84 20.82 8.18
C ASP A 26 -9.19 20.19 7.83
N PRO A 27 -9.93 19.64 8.81
CA PRO A 27 -11.26 19.07 8.57
C PRO A 27 -12.26 20.05 7.94
N ASN A 28 -12.04 21.36 8.07
CA ASN A 28 -12.85 22.40 7.43
C ASN A 28 -12.43 22.71 5.99
N LYS A 29 -11.31 22.13 5.52
CA LYS A 29 -10.80 22.20 4.16
C LYS A 29 -10.60 20.77 3.62
N PRO A 30 -11.68 20.08 3.21
CA PRO A 30 -11.60 18.65 2.90
C PRO A 30 -10.68 18.32 1.72
N GLU A 31 -10.28 19.31 0.91
CA GLU A 31 -9.22 19.20 -0.10
C GLU A 31 -7.85 18.83 0.49
N THR A 32 -7.62 19.13 1.78
CA THR A 32 -6.39 18.75 2.49
C THR A 32 -6.42 17.28 2.94
N ILE A 33 -7.56 16.61 2.86
CA ILE A 33 -7.72 15.22 3.27
C ILE A 33 -7.49 14.32 2.06
N GLN A 34 -6.24 13.90 1.86
CA GLN A 34 -5.83 13.07 0.72
C GLN A 34 -5.90 11.57 1.05
N ALA A 35 -6.22 10.74 0.06
CA ALA A 35 -6.18 9.29 0.22
C ALA A 35 -5.94 8.53 -1.10
N MET A 36 -5.04 7.57 -1.06
CA MET A 36 -4.90 6.56 -2.11
C MET A 36 -5.99 5.49 -1.94
N GLN A 37 -6.84 5.30 -2.94
CA GLN A 37 -7.85 4.25 -2.92
C GLN A 37 -7.27 2.93 -3.44
N ILE A 38 -7.75 1.80 -2.91
CA ILE A 38 -7.43 0.45 -3.37
C ILE A 38 -8.73 -0.32 -3.54
N ALA A 39 -9.03 -0.82 -4.74
CA ALA A 39 -10.11 -1.78 -4.95
C ALA A 39 -9.57 -3.20 -4.86
N LEU A 40 -10.15 -4.03 -3.99
CA LEU A 40 -9.86 -5.45 -3.87
C LEU A 40 -10.94 -6.24 -4.61
N ASN A 41 -10.57 -7.05 -5.59
CA ASN A 41 -11.49 -7.88 -6.35
C ASN A 41 -11.85 -9.13 -5.53
N LEU A 42 -13.00 -9.09 -4.86
CA LEU A 42 -13.49 -10.16 -3.98
C LEU A 42 -14.81 -10.72 -4.54
N PRO A 43 -14.77 -11.47 -5.67
CA PRO A 43 -15.93 -12.18 -6.18
C PRO A 43 -16.36 -13.28 -5.19
N LYS A 44 -17.62 -13.72 -5.27
CA LYS A 44 -18.13 -14.84 -4.46
C LYS A 44 -17.74 -16.21 -5.03
N GLN A 45 -17.65 -16.28 -6.36
CA GLN A 45 -17.14 -17.44 -7.09
C GLN A 45 -15.64 -17.23 -7.22
N ASP A 46 -14.86 -18.30 -7.04
CA ASP A 46 -13.40 -18.27 -7.14
C ASP A 46 -12.77 -17.17 -6.25
N THR A 47 -13.29 -17.06 -5.01
CA THR A 47 -12.83 -16.10 -4.01
C THR A 47 -11.31 -16.24 -3.85
N PRO A 48 -10.53 -15.15 -4.00
CA PRO A 48 -9.09 -15.21 -3.86
C PRO A 48 -8.69 -15.51 -2.42
N THR A 49 -7.48 -16.04 -2.24
CA THR A 49 -6.93 -16.18 -0.90
C THR A 49 -6.53 -14.82 -0.33
N ARG A 50 -6.46 -14.71 1.00
CA ARG A 50 -6.05 -13.48 1.67
C ARG A 50 -4.64 -13.07 1.25
N THR A 51 -3.70 -14.01 1.22
CA THR A 51 -2.31 -13.73 0.79
C THR A 51 -2.24 -13.19 -0.64
N GLU A 52 -2.97 -13.77 -1.60
CA GLU A 52 -3.00 -13.27 -2.99
C GLU A 52 -3.43 -11.80 -3.08
N VAL A 53 -4.44 -11.42 -2.29
CA VAL A 53 -4.98 -10.05 -2.28
C VAL A 53 -3.99 -9.09 -1.63
N LEU A 54 -3.36 -9.48 -0.51
CA LEU A 54 -2.40 -8.63 0.19
C LEU A 54 -1.12 -8.42 -0.62
N GLU A 55 -0.58 -9.47 -1.23
CA GLU A 55 0.59 -9.38 -2.11
C GLU A 55 0.30 -8.47 -3.32
N ALA A 56 -0.88 -8.60 -3.93
CA ALA A 56 -1.29 -7.74 -5.04
C ALA A 56 -1.47 -6.28 -4.63
N ALA A 57 -2.03 -6.01 -3.44
CA ALA A 57 -2.22 -4.66 -2.93
C ALA A 57 -0.87 -3.98 -2.63
N ALA A 58 0.02 -4.65 -1.91
CA ALA A 58 1.37 -4.16 -1.64
C ALA A 58 2.13 -3.86 -2.93
N ARG A 59 2.15 -4.84 -3.86
CA ARG A 59 2.80 -4.72 -5.16
C ARG A 59 2.20 -3.58 -6.00
N GLY A 60 0.88 -3.41 -5.97
CA GLY A 60 0.20 -2.34 -6.70
C GLY A 60 0.56 -0.95 -6.19
N VAL A 61 0.72 -0.78 -4.86
CA VAL A 61 1.06 0.52 -4.27
C VAL A 61 2.48 0.92 -4.65
N VAL A 62 3.47 0.03 -4.48
CA VAL A 62 4.85 0.35 -4.82
C VAL A 62 5.01 0.58 -6.33
N LYS A 63 4.33 -0.21 -7.17
CA LYS A 63 4.26 0.02 -8.62
C LYS A 63 3.72 1.40 -8.98
N LEU A 64 2.67 1.85 -8.30
CA LEU A 64 2.09 3.17 -8.59
C LEU A 64 3.03 4.30 -8.16
N CYS A 65 3.66 4.19 -6.98
CA CYS A 65 4.62 5.19 -6.50
C CYS A 65 5.88 5.29 -7.37
N LEU A 66 6.27 4.19 -8.02
CA LEU A 66 7.46 4.08 -8.86
C LEU A 66 7.13 3.96 -10.36
N ASP A 67 5.89 4.29 -10.75
CA ASP A 67 5.48 4.33 -12.15
C ASP A 67 6.30 5.39 -12.91
N ASP A 68 6.64 5.15 -14.17
CA ASP A 68 7.38 6.12 -14.98
C ASP A 68 6.71 7.50 -15.02
N ARG A 69 5.36 7.56 -14.93
CA ARG A 69 4.61 8.82 -14.88
C ARG A 69 4.83 9.58 -13.58
N ALA A 70 5.21 8.93 -12.48
CA ALA A 70 5.57 9.60 -11.23
C ALA A 70 6.88 10.38 -11.32
N GLY A 71 7.77 9.97 -12.23
CA GLY A 71 9.04 10.64 -12.52
C GLY A 71 8.95 11.76 -13.56
N GLN A 72 7.77 11.96 -14.14
CA GLN A 72 7.51 13.02 -15.12
C GLN A 72 6.86 14.22 -14.45
N ASP A 73 6.84 15.36 -15.13
CA ASP A 73 6.02 16.50 -14.74
C ASP A 73 4.65 16.36 -15.39
N GLY A 74 3.59 16.31 -14.58
CA GLY A 74 2.22 16.16 -15.05
C GLY A 74 1.27 15.64 -13.97
N ALA A 75 -0.01 15.52 -14.34
CA ALA A 75 -1.11 15.28 -13.40
C ALA A 75 -0.92 14.04 -12.49
N PHE A 76 -0.25 12.99 -12.98
CA PHE A 76 0.02 11.79 -12.18
C PHE A 76 1.00 12.08 -11.03
N ALA A 77 2.10 12.76 -11.34
CA ALA A 77 3.10 13.14 -10.36
C ALA A 77 2.59 14.23 -9.41
N GLU A 78 1.80 15.18 -9.92
CA GLU A 78 1.15 16.22 -9.10
C GLU A 78 0.20 15.60 -8.07
N ALA A 79 -0.63 14.63 -8.47
CA ALA A 79 -1.54 13.94 -7.56
C ALA A 79 -0.80 13.14 -6.49
N LEU A 80 0.30 12.46 -6.87
CA LEU A 80 1.18 11.80 -5.89
C LEU A 80 1.84 12.82 -4.96
N GLY A 81 2.33 13.94 -5.50
CA GLY A 81 2.95 15.02 -4.73
C GLY A 81 1.99 15.65 -3.71
N GLN A 82 0.73 15.89 -4.10
CA GLN A 82 -0.31 16.33 -3.18
C GLN A 82 -0.49 15.31 -2.05
N TRP A 83 -0.69 14.04 -2.37
CA TRP A 83 -0.85 13.00 -1.35
C TRP A 83 0.37 12.84 -0.44
N TYR A 84 1.59 12.92 -0.98
CA TYR A 84 2.83 12.94 -0.21
C TYR A 84 2.94 14.16 0.73
N GLY A 85 2.37 15.29 0.33
CA GLY A 85 2.27 16.53 1.10
C GLY A 85 1.22 16.53 2.21
N HIS A 86 0.48 15.43 2.41
CA HIS A 86 -0.53 15.25 3.46
C HIS A 86 -0.32 13.92 4.22
N ARG A 87 -1.20 13.55 5.17
CA ARG A 87 -1.08 12.24 5.83
C ARG A 87 -1.24 11.14 4.79
N ILE A 88 -0.23 10.26 4.70
CA ILE A 88 -0.16 9.18 3.70
C ILE A 88 -1.19 8.09 4.03
N ARG A 89 -2.45 8.34 3.63
CA ARG A 89 -3.60 7.48 3.87
C ARG A 89 -3.87 6.55 2.70
N LYS A 90 -4.25 5.31 3.01
CA LYS A 90 -4.71 4.30 2.04
C LYS A 90 -6.08 3.76 2.47
N VAL A 91 -7.01 3.63 1.54
CA VAL A 91 -8.37 3.14 1.81
C VAL A 91 -8.68 1.99 0.87
N ALA A 92 -8.76 0.78 1.44
CA ALA A 92 -9.18 -0.40 0.70
C ALA A 92 -10.71 -0.49 0.63
N ARG A 93 -11.21 -0.90 -0.53
CA ARG A 93 -12.63 -1.08 -0.83
C ARG A 93 -12.85 -2.41 -1.54
N ARG A 94 -13.94 -3.09 -1.21
CA ARG A 94 -14.38 -4.27 -1.93
C ARG A 94 -14.98 -3.89 -3.28
N ALA A 95 -14.47 -4.52 -4.33
CA ALA A 95 -15.06 -4.58 -5.66
C ALA A 95 -15.37 -6.03 -6.05
N ARG A 96 -16.29 -6.20 -7.01
CA ARG A 96 -16.61 -7.50 -7.61
C ARG A 96 -17.34 -7.31 -8.93
N ASN A 97 -17.31 -8.32 -9.80
CA ASN A 97 -18.13 -8.43 -11.01
C ASN A 97 -18.09 -7.15 -11.88
N LYS A 98 -19.24 -6.56 -12.18
CA LYS A 98 -19.34 -5.34 -12.98
C LYS A 98 -18.60 -4.16 -12.34
N ALA A 99 -18.74 -3.95 -11.03
CA ALA A 99 -18.08 -2.84 -10.34
C ALA A 99 -16.54 -2.95 -10.42
N TRP A 100 -15.99 -4.17 -10.34
CA TRP A 100 -14.56 -4.40 -10.55
C TRP A 100 -14.11 -4.07 -11.98
N ARG A 101 -14.89 -4.49 -12.99
CA ARG A 101 -14.61 -4.19 -14.41
C ARG A 101 -14.69 -2.69 -14.70
N ASP A 102 -15.70 -2.00 -14.17
CA ASP A 102 -15.94 -0.59 -14.42
C ASP A 102 -14.78 0.29 -13.92
N VAL A 103 -14.18 -0.03 -12.76
CA VAL A 103 -13.09 0.77 -12.20
C VAL A 103 -11.75 0.58 -12.93
N GLN A 104 -11.61 -0.41 -13.81
CA GLN A 104 -10.39 -0.63 -14.60
C GLN A 104 -10.09 0.52 -15.58
N ALA A 105 -11.11 1.30 -15.95
CA ALA A 105 -10.96 2.43 -16.86
C ALA A 105 -10.33 3.68 -16.22
N LEU A 106 -10.23 3.74 -14.89
CA LEU A 106 -9.72 4.91 -14.16
C LEU A 106 -8.19 4.92 -14.10
N PRO A 107 -7.50 6.04 -13.87
CA PRO A 107 -6.04 6.02 -13.69
C PRO A 107 -5.60 5.16 -12.49
N GLY A 108 -4.68 4.23 -12.70
CA GLY A 108 -4.16 3.35 -11.64
C GLY A 108 -3.39 2.14 -12.17
N VAL A 109 -3.06 1.23 -11.25
CA VAL A 109 -2.34 -0.03 -11.51
C VAL A 109 -3.18 -1.19 -11.00
N THR A 110 -3.38 -2.22 -11.85
CA THR A 110 -3.97 -3.51 -11.43
C THR A 110 -2.89 -4.58 -11.35
N VAL A 111 -2.94 -5.39 -10.29
CA VAL A 111 -2.03 -6.51 -10.09
C VAL A 111 -2.83 -7.80 -9.93
N ASN A 112 -2.48 -8.81 -10.75
CA ASN A 112 -3.00 -10.18 -10.71
C ASN A 112 -4.53 -10.31 -10.73
N ASP A 113 -5.24 -9.30 -11.26
CA ASP A 113 -6.70 -9.19 -11.16
C ASP A 113 -7.25 -9.27 -9.70
N ARG A 114 -6.41 -8.98 -8.70
CA ARG A 114 -6.75 -9.06 -7.27
C ARG A 114 -6.87 -7.69 -6.62
N ALA A 115 -5.98 -6.77 -6.97
CA ALA A 115 -5.97 -5.42 -6.41
C ALA A 115 -5.77 -4.38 -7.50
N ARG A 116 -6.50 -3.28 -7.39
CA ARG A 116 -6.33 -2.08 -8.21
C ARG A 116 -6.05 -0.89 -7.31
N VAL A 117 -4.89 -0.29 -7.47
CA VAL A 117 -4.49 0.92 -6.76
C VAL A 117 -4.71 2.11 -7.68
N PHE A 118 -5.42 3.12 -7.18
CA PHE A 118 -5.76 4.31 -7.97
C PHE A 118 -4.77 5.43 -7.70
N VAL A 119 -4.61 6.32 -8.68
CA VAL A 119 -3.92 7.60 -8.45
C VAL A 119 -4.63 8.33 -7.28
N PRO A 120 -3.90 8.83 -6.28
CA PRO A 120 -4.52 9.48 -5.12
C PRO A 120 -5.31 10.73 -5.50
N SER A 121 -6.25 11.10 -4.64
CA SER A 121 -7.01 12.35 -4.72
C SER A 121 -7.42 12.80 -3.32
N ALA A 122 -7.99 14.01 -3.21
CA ALA A 122 -8.75 14.38 -2.03
C ALA A 122 -9.92 13.39 -1.84
N VAL A 123 -10.30 13.14 -0.59
CA VAL A 123 -11.39 12.23 -0.24
C VAL A 123 -12.73 12.69 -0.82
N GLN A 124 -12.94 14.01 -0.91
CA GLN A 124 -14.13 14.59 -1.54
C GLN A 124 -14.18 14.41 -3.06
N ASP A 125 -13.02 14.24 -3.70
CA ASP A 125 -12.88 14.15 -5.17
C ASP A 125 -12.75 12.70 -5.67
N VAL A 126 -12.98 11.71 -4.79
CA VAL A 126 -12.93 10.30 -5.18
C VAL A 126 -13.94 10.01 -6.29
N HIS A 127 -13.46 9.47 -7.40
CA HIS A 127 -14.28 9.19 -8.58
C HIS A 127 -15.55 8.38 -8.23
N PRO A 128 -16.73 8.70 -8.78
CA PRO A 128 -18.01 8.08 -8.40
C PRO A 128 -18.02 6.54 -8.49
N LEU A 129 -17.32 5.95 -9.45
CA LEU A 129 -17.21 4.49 -9.56
C LEU A 129 -16.46 3.85 -8.38
N VAL A 130 -15.45 4.54 -7.84
CA VAL A 130 -14.68 4.10 -6.67
C VAL A 130 -15.47 4.39 -5.38
N ALA A 131 -16.12 5.55 -5.29
CA ALA A 131 -16.94 5.93 -4.13
C ALA A 131 -18.10 4.94 -3.88
N LYS A 132 -18.66 4.35 -4.95
CA LYS A 132 -19.68 3.29 -4.86
C LYS A 132 -19.17 1.95 -4.32
N LEU A 133 -17.85 1.73 -4.30
CA LEU A 133 -17.27 0.53 -3.70
C LEU A 133 -17.31 0.60 -2.16
N GLN A 134 -17.47 -0.56 -1.52
CA GLN A 134 -17.68 -0.65 -0.08
C GLN A 134 -16.36 -0.68 0.68
N ILE A 135 -16.19 0.17 1.69
CA ILE A 135 -15.00 0.13 2.58
C ILE A 135 -15.04 -1.11 3.49
N GLY A 136 -16.24 -1.48 3.97
CA GLY A 136 -16.47 -2.66 4.81
C GLY A 136 -16.68 -3.97 4.02
N HIS A 137 -16.79 -5.07 4.77
CA HIS A 137 -16.98 -6.43 4.25
C HIS A 137 -15.88 -6.90 3.29
N THR A 138 -14.64 -6.53 3.62
CA THR A 138 -13.42 -6.94 2.93
C THR A 138 -12.78 -8.17 3.58
N ASP A 139 -13.45 -8.78 4.56
CA ASP A 139 -12.91 -9.90 5.31
C ASP A 139 -12.70 -11.12 4.41
N LEU A 140 -11.51 -11.69 4.53
CA LEU A 140 -11.13 -12.98 3.96
C LEU A 140 -10.59 -13.83 5.10
N PRO A 141 -10.85 -15.15 5.11
CA PRO A 141 -10.28 -16.04 6.09
C PRO A 141 -8.75 -15.98 6.02
N GLN A 142 -8.10 -16.18 7.16
CA GLN A 142 -6.66 -16.39 7.18
C GLN A 142 -6.33 -17.65 6.37
N ASP A 143 -5.29 -17.58 5.55
CA ASP A 143 -4.77 -18.69 4.76
C ASP A 143 -3.38 -19.12 5.24
N GLU A 144 -2.93 -20.28 4.77
CA GLU A 144 -1.62 -20.85 5.08
C GLU A 144 -0.73 -20.79 3.83
N PRO A 145 -0.14 -19.63 3.50
CA PRO A 145 0.77 -19.53 2.37
C PRO A 145 2.05 -20.32 2.65
N GLY A 146 2.69 -20.81 1.58
CA GLY A 146 4.02 -21.41 1.67
C GLY A 146 5.09 -20.41 2.13
N PRO A 147 6.37 -20.82 2.18
CA PRO A 147 7.47 -19.93 2.56
C PRO A 147 7.53 -18.66 1.69
N ALA A 148 8.04 -17.56 2.25
CA ALA A 148 8.28 -16.33 1.49
C ALA A 148 9.38 -16.55 0.44
N LEU A 149 9.35 -15.75 -0.63
CA LEU A 149 10.36 -15.77 -1.69
C LEU A 149 11.73 -15.37 -1.13
N ALA A 150 12.73 -16.26 -1.22
CA ALA A 150 14.01 -16.07 -0.55
C ALA A 150 14.83 -14.87 -1.09
N ASP A 151 14.59 -14.48 -2.33
CA ASP A 151 15.34 -13.47 -3.07
C ASP A 151 14.52 -12.22 -3.41
N ALA A 152 13.39 -12.01 -2.72
CA ALA A 152 12.52 -10.87 -2.87
C ALA A 152 12.13 -10.27 -1.51
N PRO A 153 11.63 -9.03 -1.47
CA PRO A 153 11.12 -8.45 -0.25
C PRO A 153 9.96 -9.22 0.38
N VAL A 154 9.86 -9.13 1.69
CA VAL A 154 8.74 -9.67 2.47
C VAL A 154 8.13 -8.57 3.33
N ILE A 155 6.81 -8.64 3.51
CA ILE A 155 6.08 -7.81 4.47
C ILE A 155 5.39 -8.75 5.46
N TYR A 156 5.79 -8.63 6.72
CA TYR A 156 5.18 -9.34 7.82
C TYR A 156 4.07 -8.50 8.45
N ILE A 157 3.00 -9.16 8.88
CA ILE A 157 1.88 -8.59 9.64
C ILE A 157 1.82 -9.34 10.98
N ASP A 158 1.56 -8.65 12.08
CA ASP A 158 1.22 -9.31 13.36
C ASP A 158 -0.21 -9.87 13.29
N SER A 159 -0.35 -11.19 13.30
CA SER A 159 -1.64 -11.87 13.21
C SER A 159 -2.55 -11.61 14.41
N SER A 160 -2.00 -11.23 15.57
CA SER A 160 -2.78 -10.93 16.78
C SER A 160 -3.65 -9.68 16.63
N LEU A 161 -3.34 -8.81 15.68
CA LEU A 161 -4.12 -7.60 15.39
C LEU A 161 -5.47 -7.91 14.72
N ALA A 162 -5.67 -9.14 14.23
CA ALA A 162 -6.91 -9.61 13.62
C ALA A 162 -7.49 -8.64 12.58
N MET A 163 -6.63 -8.01 11.76
CA MET A 163 -7.05 -7.03 10.78
C MET A 163 -7.95 -7.66 9.71
N SER A 164 -9.03 -6.97 9.33
CA SER A 164 -9.74 -7.28 8.09
C SER A 164 -8.79 -7.21 6.90
N ALA A 165 -9.06 -7.95 5.81
CA ALA A 165 -8.15 -7.97 4.67
C ALA A 165 -8.01 -6.58 4.02
N GLY A 166 -9.05 -5.72 4.12
CA GLY A 166 -8.97 -4.33 3.69
C GLY A 166 -7.99 -3.48 4.51
N LYS A 167 -8.03 -3.59 5.85
CA LYS A 167 -7.08 -2.88 6.73
C LYS A 167 -5.65 -3.41 6.49
N ALA A 168 -5.47 -4.72 6.43
CA ALA A 168 -4.20 -5.34 6.13
C ALA A 168 -3.66 -4.90 4.74
N ALA A 169 -4.50 -4.85 3.70
CA ALA A 169 -4.11 -4.39 2.36
C ALA A 169 -3.59 -2.94 2.35
N ALA A 170 -4.23 -2.05 3.11
CA ALA A 170 -3.75 -0.68 3.28
C ALA A 170 -2.38 -0.64 3.99
N GLN A 171 -2.20 -1.44 5.04
CA GLN A 171 -0.96 -1.50 5.82
C GLN A 171 0.20 -2.08 5.01
N VAL A 172 0.03 -3.22 4.31
CA VAL A 172 1.08 -3.78 3.45
C VAL A 172 1.40 -2.88 2.26
N GLY A 173 0.39 -2.16 1.75
CA GLY A 173 0.59 -1.06 0.80
C GLY A 173 1.51 0.03 1.38
N HIS A 174 1.28 0.43 2.63
CA HIS A 174 2.15 1.39 3.31
C HIS A 174 3.56 0.84 3.53
N GLY A 175 3.70 -0.39 4.01
CA GLY A 175 4.99 -1.06 4.21
C GLY A 175 5.82 -1.18 2.92
N SER A 176 5.21 -1.57 1.80
CA SER A 176 5.90 -1.68 0.50
C SER A 176 6.45 -0.33 0.00
N MET A 177 5.68 0.75 0.18
CA MET A 177 6.07 2.12 -0.17
C MET A 177 7.26 2.58 0.67
N LEU A 178 7.20 2.41 2.00
CA LEU A 178 8.30 2.81 2.88
C LEU A 178 9.56 1.97 2.65
N LEU A 179 9.40 0.68 2.35
CA LEU A 179 10.53 -0.18 2.01
C LEU A 179 11.25 0.32 0.75
N ALA A 180 10.51 0.70 -0.30
CA ALA A 180 11.08 1.30 -1.49
C ALA A 180 11.81 2.62 -1.21
N ALA A 181 11.26 3.46 -0.33
CA ALA A 181 11.92 4.69 0.11
C ALA A 181 13.21 4.43 0.90
N ALA A 182 13.27 3.34 1.68
CA ALA A 182 14.46 2.96 2.44
C ALA A 182 15.54 2.28 1.58
N MET A 183 15.19 1.76 0.40
CA MET A 183 16.11 1.12 -0.53
C MET A 183 16.94 2.14 -1.31
N SER A 184 18.17 1.75 -1.67
CA SER A 184 18.95 2.43 -2.70
C SER A 184 18.26 2.36 -4.06
N PHE A 185 18.57 3.30 -4.96
CA PHE A 185 18.02 3.26 -6.31
C PHE A 185 18.34 1.96 -7.05
N LYS A 186 19.53 1.36 -6.83
CA LYS A 186 19.92 0.10 -7.46
C LYS A 186 19.03 -1.07 -7.02
N GLU A 187 18.74 -1.16 -5.72
CA GLU A 187 17.81 -2.17 -5.18
C GLU A 187 16.41 -2.01 -5.76
N VAL A 188 15.93 -0.77 -5.88
CA VAL A 188 14.63 -0.46 -6.49
C VAL A 188 14.60 -0.82 -7.98
N GLU A 189 15.66 -0.52 -8.72
CA GLU A 189 15.80 -0.86 -10.14
C GLU A 189 15.79 -2.38 -10.36
N ASP A 190 16.50 -3.15 -9.53
CA ASP A 190 16.48 -4.62 -9.57
C ASP A 190 15.11 -5.18 -9.22
N TRP A 191 14.43 -4.57 -8.25
CA TRP A 191 13.08 -4.99 -7.86
C TRP A 191 12.03 -4.67 -8.94
N ALA A 192 12.14 -3.50 -9.57
CA ALA A 192 11.31 -3.09 -10.70
C ALA A 192 11.47 -4.03 -11.91
N ALA A 193 12.70 -4.48 -12.20
CA ALA A 193 12.97 -5.46 -13.26
C ALA A 193 12.31 -6.82 -13.00
N ARG A 194 11.97 -7.12 -11.73
CA ARG A 194 11.21 -8.31 -11.30
C ARG A 194 9.73 -7.97 -11.07
N ASP A 195 9.27 -6.88 -11.68
CA ASP A 195 7.91 -6.37 -11.62
C ASP A 195 7.43 -6.18 -10.16
N PHE A 196 8.33 -5.79 -9.26
CA PHE A 196 8.09 -5.61 -7.83
C PHE A 196 7.54 -6.85 -7.10
N SER A 197 8.00 -8.06 -7.46
CA SER A 197 7.64 -9.30 -6.75
C SER A 197 7.94 -9.22 -5.26
N LEU A 198 6.99 -9.60 -4.39
CA LEU A 198 7.16 -9.61 -2.94
C LEU A 198 6.28 -10.69 -2.31
N SER A 199 6.56 -11.04 -1.05
CA SER A 199 5.71 -11.90 -0.24
C SER A 199 5.04 -11.13 0.90
N VAL A 200 3.83 -11.54 1.29
CA VAL A 200 3.17 -11.09 2.54
C VAL A 200 2.92 -12.27 3.44
N ARG A 201 3.32 -12.21 4.71
CA ARG A 201 3.10 -13.29 5.68
C ARG A 201 2.55 -12.75 6.99
N GLU A 202 1.60 -13.45 7.57
CA GLU A 202 1.06 -13.17 8.91
C GLU A 202 1.82 -14.03 9.92
N LEU A 203 2.46 -13.40 10.90
CA LEU A 203 3.27 -14.04 11.94
C LEU A 203 2.60 -13.89 13.30
N GLY A 204 2.84 -14.85 14.19
CA GLY A 204 2.55 -14.66 15.60
C GLY A 204 3.40 -13.53 16.20
N THR A 205 2.90 -12.89 17.26
CA THR A 205 3.49 -11.67 17.86
C THR A 205 4.99 -11.81 18.18
N ALA A 206 5.45 -12.97 18.66
CA ALA A 206 6.86 -13.17 18.99
C ALA A 206 7.76 -13.17 17.74
N ASP A 207 7.37 -13.90 16.69
CA ASP A 207 8.10 -13.95 15.43
C ASP A 207 8.06 -12.61 14.69
N PHE A 208 6.91 -11.91 14.76
CA PHE A 208 6.78 -10.56 14.25
C PHE A 208 7.73 -9.59 14.96
N ALA A 209 7.80 -9.61 16.29
CA ALA A 209 8.71 -8.77 17.05
C ALA A 209 10.19 -9.07 16.71
N ALA A 210 10.53 -10.35 16.54
CA ALA A 210 11.86 -10.76 16.09
C ALA A 210 12.18 -10.23 14.68
N ALA A 211 11.21 -10.26 13.76
CA ALA A 211 11.38 -9.68 12.42
C ALA A 211 11.59 -8.16 12.46
N CYS A 212 10.81 -7.44 13.29
CA CYS A 212 10.95 -5.99 13.51
C CYS A 212 12.32 -5.60 14.07
N ALA A 213 12.94 -6.46 14.89
CA ALA A 213 14.25 -6.19 15.50
C ALA A 213 15.43 -6.37 14.53
N ARG A 214 15.20 -6.89 13.31
CA ARG A 214 16.28 -7.13 12.35
C ARG A 214 16.86 -5.83 11.80
N PRO A 215 18.18 -5.77 11.56
CA PRO A 215 18.81 -4.62 10.90
C PRO A 215 18.14 -4.31 9.55
N GLY A 216 17.77 -3.04 9.36
CA GLY A 216 17.13 -2.58 8.12
C GLY A 216 15.66 -2.93 7.98
N ALA A 217 15.00 -3.44 9.03
CA ALA A 217 13.55 -3.55 9.10
C ALA A 217 12.89 -2.17 8.98
N VAL A 218 11.86 -2.10 8.14
CA VAL A 218 11.00 -0.92 8.00
C VAL A 218 9.69 -1.24 8.70
N VAL A 219 9.52 -0.67 9.90
CA VAL A 219 8.35 -0.92 10.75
C VAL A 219 7.34 0.21 10.59
N VAL A 220 6.08 -0.16 10.33
CA VAL A 220 4.96 0.77 10.29
C VAL A 220 4.26 0.74 11.63
N HIS A 221 4.08 1.92 12.22
CA HIS A 221 3.29 2.10 13.43
C HIS A 221 1.95 2.74 13.05
N ASP A 222 0.85 2.22 13.59
CA ASP A 222 -0.43 2.89 13.39
C ASP A 222 -0.47 4.21 14.19
N ALA A 223 -0.78 5.30 13.49
CA ALA A 223 -0.85 6.65 14.07
C ALA A 223 -2.12 6.88 14.91
N GLY A 224 -2.82 5.82 15.33
CA GLY A 224 -3.94 5.90 16.27
C GLY A 224 -5.33 6.19 15.67
N PHE A 225 -5.55 5.87 14.39
CA PHE A 225 -6.86 6.05 13.74
C PHE A 225 -7.59 4.74 13.42
N THR A 226 -7.04 3.59 13.85
CA THR A 226 -7.75 2.31 13.83
C THR A 226 -8.08 1.85 15.25
N GLU A 227 -8.87 0.78 15.37
CA GLU A 227 -9.26 0.16 16.65
C GLU A 227 -8.09 -0.51 17.39
N VAL A 228 -6.85 -0.38 16.89
CA VAL A 228 -5.63 -0.93 17.49
C VAL A 228 -5.03 0.09 18.45
N ALA A 229 -4.40 -0.39 19.54
CA ALA A 229 -3.71 0.48 20.49
C ALA A 229 -2.71 1.43 19.79
N PRO A 230 -2.65 2.72 20.17
CA PRO A 230 -1.71 3.69 19.59
C PRO A 230 -0.27 3.17 19.64
N ASP A 231 0.52 3.51 18.60
CA ASP A 231 1.94 3.14 18.44
C ASP A 231 2.25 1.65 18.25
N SER A 232 1.23 0.80 18.14
CA SER A 232 1.41 -0.61 17.78
C SER A 232 2.05 -0.75 16.38
N ALA A 233 3.10 -1.56 16.30
CA ALA A 233 3.69 -1.96 15.03
C ALA A 233 2.69 -2.87 14.29
N THR A 234 2.22 -2.43 13.12
CA THR A 234 1.21 -3.16 12.33
C THR A 234 1.84 -4.08 11.31
N VAL A 235 2.87 -3.58 10.61
CA VAL A 235 3.61 -4.34 9.59
C VAL A 235 5.10 -4.05 9.66
N CYS A 236 5.88 -5.03 9.24
CA CYS A 236 7.33 -4.98 9.14
C CYS A 236 7.76 -5.41 7.74
N ALA A 237 8.43 -4.53 7.00
CA ALA A 237 8.94 -4.82 5.68
C ALA A 237 10.46 -5.04 5.73
N LEU A 238 10.91 -6.11 5.07
CA LEU A 238 12.32 -6.49 4.97
C LEU A 238 12.69 -6.69 3.50
N ARG A 239 13.95 -6.39 3.16
CA ARG A 239 14.48 -6.58 1.81
C ARG A 239 14.47 -8.04 1.37
N ARG A 240 14.56 -8.97 2.32
CA ARG A 240 14.51 -10.44 2.16
C ARG A 240 13.94 -11.09 3.44
N PRO A 241 13.41 -12.33 3.34
CA PRO A 241 12.76 -13.03 4.45
C PRO A 241 13.56 -13.18 5.72
#